data_AF-A0A8D2JHC5-F1
#
_entry.id   AF-A0A8D2JHC5-F1
#
_cell.length_a   1.000
_cell.length_b   1.000
_cell.length_c   1.000
_cell.angle_alpha   90.00
_cell.angle_beta   90.00
_cell.angle_gamma   90.00
#
_symmetry.space_group_name_H-M   'P 1'
#
loop_
_entity.id
_entity.type
_entity.pdbx_description
1 polymer ?
#
loop_
_entity_poly.entity_id
_entity_poly.type
_entity_poly.pdbx_seq_one_letter_code
_entity_poly.pdbx_strand_id
1 'polypeptide(L)'
;MPAEGEPVVRRGEEGGEGEEERFLAWEESWRPWPGTRKKVRGCLLWVKAQLFRVGDDWYFLFALGVLMALVSFAMDFTVSKVANAHAWLYQEVGDYPVLKFLSWTTYPVALSAFSTGFAQSITPHSGGSGIPELKVILTGIIMGEYLAIENFGAKAVGLTCTLACGSTIFLGKVGPFVHLSSMIAAYLGKIRTSVSGEYEVRAGSQKPLYSALVALLLSSITFPPSLGQFMASRLSMKELLTSLLDNHTWSILSQNASLAKPLQVTPEALWLEWWDPRVTIFGTLAIFLVMKFWMLILATTMPMPAGYFMPVFIYGAALGRLVGEAVATVFPQGIASEGTVSLVTPGGYALAGAAAFSGAVTHSLSTALLAFEMTGQISHILPVTLAVLIANAVAQKFQPSFYDGTIIVKKLPYLPRIRSRHIGSYKVTTQEFMNTSVATLPKAATFEDVLQVVTSTAELEYPVVDSTGTVALGRQRWGFPVLPCAHSGA
;
A
#
# COMPACT_ATOMS: atom_id res chain seq x y z
N MET A 1 -63.20 14.90 -79.60
CA MET A 1 -62.77 15.11 -78.20
C MET A 1 -63.09 13.84 -77.41
N PRO A 2 -62.23 13.43 -76.47
CA PRO A 2 -61.46 12.16 -76.55
C PRO A 2 -61.97 11.05 -75.62
N ALA A 3 -61.59 9.79 -75.90
CA ALA A 3 -60.99 8.83 -74.96
C ALA A 3 -60.82 7.46 -75.66
N GLU A 4 -59.56 7.02 -75.80
CA GLU A 4 -59.16 5.68 -76.24
C GLU A 4 -59.39 4.65 -75.14
N GLY A 5 -59.73 3.43 -75.53
CA GLY A 5 -59.79 2.26 -74.66
C GLY A 5 -59.26 1.02 -75.36
N GLU A 6 -58.32 0.34 -74.71
CA GLU A 6 -58.07 -1.10 -74.88
C GLU A 6 -57.61 -1.69 -73.53
N PRO A 7 -58.13 -2.87 -73.13
CA PRO A 7 -57.53 -3.70 -72.08
C PRO A 7 -56.81 -4.92 -72.68
N VAL A 8 -55.59 -5.18 -72.20
CA VAL A 8 -54.75 -6.34 -72.57
C VAL A 8 -54.99 -7.52 -71.63
N VAL A 9 -55.05 -8.72 -72.23
CA VAL A 9 -55.35 -10.04 -71.68
C VAL A 9 -54.14 -10.67 -70.95
N ARG A 10 -54.43 -11.46 -69.88
CA ARG A 10 -53.50 -12.26 -69.07
C ARG A 10 -53.04 -13.58 -69.74
N ARG A 11 -51.77 -13.97 -69.52
CA ARG A 11 -51.31 -15.39 -69.47
C ARG A 11 -49.93 -15.56 -68.79
N GLY A 12 -49.78 -16.63 -67.99
CA GLY A 12 -48.51 -17.24 -67.50
C GLY A 12 -47.98 -16.72 -66.15
N GLU A 13 -47.42 -17.47 -65.20
CA GLU A 13 -46.92 -18.86 -65.12
C GLU A 13 -46.87 -19.31 -63.63
N GLU A 14 -47.11 -20.60 -63.37
CA GLU A 14 -46.82 -21.31 -62.11
C GLU A 14 -45.37 -21.81 -62.14
N GLY A 15 -44.55 -21.47 -61.14
CA GLY A 15 -43.20 -22.00 -60.96
C GLY A 15 -42.40 -21.21 -59.92
N GLY A 16 -42.23 -21.76 -58.72
CA GLY A 16 -41.37 -21.10 -57.71
C GLY A 16 -41.17 -21.85 -56.39
N GLU A 17 -42.15 -22.60 -55.89
CA GLU A 17 -42.08 -23.07 -54.49
C GLU A 17 -41.34 -24.41 -54.30
N GLY A 18 -41.15 -25.22 -55.34
CA GLY A 18 -40.54 -26.56 -55.24
C GLY A 18 -39.01 -26.61 -55.29
N GLU A 19 -38.34 -25.55 -55.76
CA GLU A 19 -36.87 -25.53 -55.92
C GLU A 19 -36.13 -25.00 -54.70
N GLU A 20 -36.71 -24.07 -53.94
CA GLU A 20 -36.09 -23.50 -52.73
C GLU A 20 -35.99 -24.53 -51.58
N GLU A 21 -37.02 -25.37 -51.35
CA GLU A 21 -36.96 -26.40 -50.31
C GLU A 21 -35.93 -27.50 -50.64
N ARG A 22 -35.75 -27.81 -51.93
CA ARG A 22 -34.78 -28.81 -52.39
C ARG A 22 -33.35 -28.32 -52.29
N PHE A 23 -33.12 -27.01 -52.49
CA PHE A 23 -31.82 -26.37 -52.31
C PHE A 23 -31.41 -26.33 -50.84
N LEU A 24 -32.33 -25.99 -49.93
CA LEU A 24 -32.10 -25.98 -48.49
C LEU A 24 -31.81 -27.39 -47.93
N ALA A 25 -32.52 -28.43 -48.41
CA ALA A 25 -32.29 -29.81 -47.99
C ALA A 25 -30.96 -30.39 -48.51
N TRP A 26 -30.46 -29.94 -49.67
CA TRP A 26 -29.16 -30.36 -50.19
C TRP A 26 -27.98 -29.71 -49.45
N GLU A 27 -28.17 -28.48 -48.95
CA GLU A 27 -27.12 -27.73 -48.27
C GLU A 27 -26.87 -28.22 -46.82
N GLU A 28 -27.88 -28.81 -46.18
CA GLU A 28 -27.72 -29.51 -44.89
C GLU A 28 -27.03 -30.87 -45.00
N SER A 29 -27.09 -31.52 -46.17
CA SER A 29 -26.55 -32.88 -46.40
C SER A 29 -25.02 -32.91 -46.62
N TRP A 30 -24.41 -31.80 -47.06
CA TRP A 30 -23.03 -31.78 -47.57
C TRP A 30 -21.94 -31.32 -46.59
N ARG A 31 -22.13 -31.49 -45.27
CA ARG A 31 -21.05 -31.22 -44.29
C ARG A 31 -20.59 -32.52 -43.60
N PRO A 32 -19.33 -32.95 -43.78
CA PRO A 32 -18.85 -34.18 -43.16
C PRO A 32 -18.89 -34.05 -41.63
N TRP A 33 -19.58 -34.99 -40.99
CA TRP A 33 -19.48 -35.33 -39.55
C TRP A 33 -19.99 -34.26 -38.55
N PRO A 34 -21.32 -34.04 -38.45
CA PRO A 34 -21.92 -33.08 -37.52
C PRO A 34 -21.73 -33.44 -36.03
N GLY A 35 -21.70 -34.74 -35.69
CA GLY A 35 -21.56 -35.21 -34.30
C GLY A 35 -20.19 -34.95 -33.68
N THR A 36 -19.12 -35.20 -34.45
CA THR A 36 -17.73 -34.97 -34.01
C THR A 36 -17.45 -33.48 -33.89
N ARG A 37 -17.98 -32.66 -34.79
CA ARG A 37 -17.85 -31.19 -34.72
C ARG A 37 -18.59 -30.60 -33.52
N LYS A 38 -19.78 -31.12 -33.14
CA LYS A 38 -20.46 -30.72 -31.90
C LYS A 38 -19.67 -31.11 -30.64
N LYS A 39 -19.10 -32.32 -30.59
CA LYS A 39 -18.23 -32.74 -29.47
C LYS A 39 -16.93 -31.95 -29.38
N VAL A 40 -16.27 -31.69 -30.51
CA VAL A 40 -15.04 -30.87 -30.58
C VAL A 40 -15.35 -29.41 -30.26
N ARG A 41 -16.45 -28.84 -30.75
CA ARG A 41 -16.88 -27.48 -30.40
C ARG A 41 -17.29 -27.38 -28.93
N GLY A 42 -17.95 -28.39 -28.38
CA GLY A 42 -18.27 -28.48 -26.95
C GLY A 42 -17.02 -28.60 -26.09
N CYS A 43 -16.05 -29.43 -26.49
CA CYS A 43 -14.75 -29.56 -25.83
C CYS A 43 -13.94 -28.26 -25.95
N LEU A 44 -13.92 -27.61 -27.11
CA LEU A 44 -13.22 -26.33 -27.32
C LEU A 44 -13.89 -25.21 -26.54
N LEU A 45 -15.22 -25.17 -26.44
CA LEU A 45 -15.95 -24.22 -25.60
C LEU A 45 -15.74 -24.50 -24.11
N TRP A 46 -15.62 -25.77 -23.72
CA TRP A 46 -15.31 -26.17 -22.35
C TRP A 46 -13.87 -25.83 -21.96
N VAL A 47 -12.90 -26.10 -22.85
CA VAL A 47 -11.50 -25.69 -22.70
C VAL A 47 -11.39 -24.17 -22.71
N LYS A 48 -12.08 -23.47 -23.61
CA LYS A 48 -12.18 -22.01 -23.64
C LYS A 48 -12.78 -21.51 -22.31
N ALA A 49 -13.89 -22.06 -21.85
CA ALA A 49 -14.52 -21.66 -20.60
C ALA A 49 -13.61 -21.90 -19.39
N GLN A 50 -12.83 -22.99 -19.36
CA GLN A 50 -11.84 -23.22 -18.30
C GLN A 50 -10.61 -22.33 -18.40
N LEU A 51 -10.11 -22.10 -19.61
CA LEU A 51 -8.98 -21.22 -19.86
C LEU A 51 -9.32 -19.77 -19.52
N PHE A 52 -10.54 -19.30 -19.85
CA PHE A 52 -11.02 -17.98 -19.46
C PHE A 52 -11.28 -17.92 -17.95
N ARG A 53 -11.94 -18.92 -17.33
CA ARG A 53 -12.17 -18.90 -15.86
C ARG A 53 -10.90 -18.84 -15.04
N VAL A 54 -9.89 -19.64 -15.38
CA VAL A 54 -8.62 -19.67 -14.64
C VAL A 54 -7.72 -18.52 -15.12
N GLY A 55 -7.65 -18.28 -16.42
CA GLY A 55 -6.81 -17.26 -17.04
C GLY A 55 -7.20 -15.85 -16.64
N ASP A 56 -8.48 -15.52 -16.51
CA ASP A 56 -8.95 -14.16 -16.23
C ASP A 56 -8.38 -13.61 -14.91
N ASP A 57 -8.27 -14.44 -13.86
CA ASP A 57 -7.67 -14.04 -12.59
C ASP A 57 -6.13 -13.87 -12.71
N TRP A 58 -5.45 -14.70 -13.51
CA TRP A 58 -4.02 -14.55 -13.78
C TRP A 58 -3.72 -13.31 -14.62
N TYR A 59 -4.53 -13.02 -15.65
CA TYR A 59 -4.42 -11.80 -16.45
C TYR A 59 -4.68 -10.56 -15.61
N PHE A 60 -5.65 -10.61 -14.69
CA PHE A 60 -5.91 -9.55 -13.71
C PHE A 60 -4.68 -9.28 -12.83
N LEU A 61 -4.11 -10.32 -12.22
CA LEU A 61 -2.93 -10.19 -11.36
C LEU A 61 -1.70 -9.71 -12.13
N PHE A 62 -1.51 -10.21 -13.36
CA PHE A 62 -0.44 -9.76 -14.24
C PHE A 62 -0.57 -8.28 -14.61
N ALA A 63 -1.77 -7.83 -15.01
CA ALA A 63 -2.04 -6.44 -15.33
C ALA A 63 -1.82 -5.52 -14.11
N LEU A 64 -2.30 -5.93 -12.94
CA LEU A 64 -2.04 -5.23 -11.68
C LEU A 64 -0.53 -5.09 -11.42
N GLY A 65 0.23 -6.18 -11.57
CA GLY A 65 1.68 -6.19 -11.36
C GLY A 65 2.42 -5.25 -12.33
N VAL A 66 2.10 -5.29 -13.62
CA VAL A 66 2.70 -4.42 -14.64
C VAL A 66 2.39 -2.95 -14.38
N LEU A 67 1.13 -2.61 -14.06
CA LEU A 67 0.73 -1.24 -13.73
C LEU A 67 1.48 -0.71 -12.51
N MET A 68 1.57 -1.51 -11.44
CA MET A 68 2.31 -1.11 -10.24
C MET A 68 3.81 -0.93 -10.51
N ALA A 69 4.42 -1.79 -11.33
CA ALA A 69 5.82 -1.66 -11.70
C ALA A 69 6.08 -0.36 -12.48
N LEU A 70 5.23 -0.03 -13.46
CA LEU A 70 5.32 1.22 -14.23
C LEU A 70 5.17 2.45 -13.33
N VAL A 71 4.19 2.44 -12.41
CA VAL A 71 3.99 3.53 -11.45
C VAL A 71 5.21 3.68 -10.52
N SER A 72 5.78 2.59 -10.02
CA SER A 72 7.00 2.66 -9.18
C SER A 72 8.18 3.21 -9.98
N PHE A 73 8.40 2.73 -11.20
CA PHE A 73 9.51 3.19 -12.04
C PHE A 73 9.40 4.68 -12.37
N ALA A 74 8.22 5.12 -12.79
CA ALA A 74 7.98 6.54 -13.09
C ALA A 74 8.20 7.41 -11.84
N MET A 75 7.67 7.01 -10.69
CA MET A 75 7.84 7.71 -9.43
C MET A 75 9.32 7.80 -9.00
N ASP A 76 10.03 6.68 -9.00
CA ASP A 76 11.45 6.64 -8.61
C ASP A 76 12.34 7.42 -9.60
N PHE A 77 12.01 7.39 -10.90
CA PHE A 77 12.70 8.17 -11.93
C PHE A 77 12.50 9.68 -11.69
N THR A 78 11.26 10.12 -11.49
CA THR A 78 10.95 11.53 -11.20
C THR A 78 11.64 11.99 -9.92
N VAL A 79 11.54 11.22 -8.83
CA VAL A 79 12.21 11.52 -7.56
C VAL A 79 13.72 11.67 -7.75
N SER A 80 14.34 10.75 -8.49
CA SER A 80 15.79 10.79 -8.75
C SER A 80 16.19 12.03 -9.55
N LYS A 81 15.43 12.40 -10.59
CA LYS A 81 15.72 13.60 -11.39
C LYS A 81 15.56 14.88 -10.58
N VAL A 82 14.51 14.99 -9.77
CA VAL A 82 14.30 16.17 -8.92
C VAL A 82 15.36 16.25 -7.82
N ALA A 83 15.71 15.14 -7.17
CA ALA A 83 16.76 15.10 -6.15
C ALA A 83 18.14 15.50 -6.73
N ASN A 84 18.48 14.99 -7.93
CA ASN A 84 19.72 15.37 -8.60
C ASN A 84 19.74 16.84 -9.00
N ALA A 85 18.60 17.39 -9.45
CA ALA A 85 18.48 18.82 -9.77
C ALA A 85 18.64 19.69 -8.52
N HIS A 86 18.08 19.28 -7.38
CA HIS A 86 18.27 19.97 -6.10
C HIS A 86 19.73 19.92 -5.63
N ALA A 87 20.37 18.75 -5.73
CA ALA A 87 21.79 18.59 -5.42
C ALA A 87 22.69 19.45 -6.30
N TRP A 88 22.39 19.53 -7.61
CA TRP A 88 23.09 20.41 -8.54
C TRP A 88 22.89 21.89 -8.18
N LEU A 89 21.65 22.32 -7.91
CA LEU A 89 21.36 23.69 -7.49
C LEU A 89 22.10 24.06 -6.20
N TYR A 90 22.14 23.17 -5.21
CA TYR A 90 22.86 23.41 -3.96
C TYR A 90 24.37 23.60 -4.17
N GLN A 91 24.95 22.98 -5.20
CA GLN A 91 26.36 23.15 -5.57
C GLN A 91 26.60 24.47 -6.32
N GLU A 92 25.78 24.78 -7.32
CA GLU A 92 25.95 25.98 -8.17
C GLU A 92 25.70 27.31 -7.44
N VAL A 93 24.90 27.29 -6.37
CA VAL A 93 24.60 28.48 -5.54
C VAL A 93 25.86 29.13 -4.94
N GLY A 94 27.02 28.45 -4.96
CA GLY A 94 28.30 29.00 -4.52
C GLY A 94 28.44 29.13 -3.00
N ASP A 95 29.48 29.80 -2.51
CA ASP A 95 29.79 29.87 -1.06
C ASP A 95 29.03 30.96 -0.29
N TYR A 96 27.82 31.27 -0.73
CA TYR A 96 26.92 32.18 -0.03
C TYR A 96 26.04 31.40 0.97
N PRO A 97 26.28 31.51 2.29
CA PRO A 97 25.63 30.65 3.30
C PRO A 97 24.12 30.87 3.38
N VAL A 98 23.65 32.11 3.22
CA VAL A 98 22.22 32.45 3.21
C VAL A 98 21.52 31.82 2.01
N LEU A 99 22.15 31.86 0.84
CA LEU A 99 21.56 31.35 -0.40
C LEU A 99 21.54 29.80 -0.39
N LYS A 100 22.57 29.16 0.17
CA LYS A 100 22.59 27.71 0.45
C LYS A 100 21.52 27.30 1.46
N PHE A 101 21.29 28.10 2.51
CA PHE A 101 20.21 27.85 3.46
C PHE A 101 18.84 27.93 2.76
N LEU A 102 18.59 29.00 2.01
CA LEU A 102 17.34 29.18 1.27
C LEU A 102 17.11 28.05 0.25
N SER A 103 18.13 27.61 -0.48
CA SER A 103 17.98 26.50 -1.44
C SER A 103 17.71 25.16 -0.74
N TRP A 104 18.27 24.94 0.45
CA TRP A 104 18.02 23.75 1.27
C TRP A 104 16.62 23.73 1.90
N THR A 105 16.12 24.87 2.39
CA THR A 105 14.84 24.93 3.11
C THR A 105 13.63 25.18 2.22
N THR A 106 13.76 25.98 1.16
CA THR A 106 12.61 26.35 0.32
C THR A 106 12.11 25.15 -0.47
N TYR A 107 13.01 24.28 -0.93
CA TYR A 107 12.67 23.11 -1.74
C TYR A 107 11.76 22.09 -1.00
N PRO A 108 12.10 21.58 0.20
CA PRO A 108 11.25 20.64 0.93
C PRO A 108 9.96 21.30 1.43
N VAL A 109 10.01 22.58 1.80
CA VAL A 109 8.83 23.34 2.25
C VAL A 109 7.82 23.50 1.11
N ALA A 110 8.27 23.90 -0.08
CA ALA A 110 7.39 24.05 -1.23
C ALA A 110 6.76 22.71 -1.65
N LEU A 111 7.56 21.64 -1.73
CA LEU A 111 7.07 20.32 -2.12
C LEU A 111 6.13 19.69 -1.08
N SER A 112 6.40 19.87 0.21
CA SER A 112 5.52 19.37 1.28
C SER A 112 4.19 20.12 1.35
N ALA A 113 4.22 21.45 1.15
CA ALA A 113 3.02 22.27 1.04
C ALA A 113 2.19 21.88 -0.17
N PHE A 114 2.83 21.68 -1.33
CA PHE A 114 2.18 21.21 -2.55
C PHE A 114 1.55 19.82 -2.39
N SER A 115 2.32 18.86 -1.83
CA SER A 115 1.82 17.51 -1.55
C SER A 115 0.56 17.52 -0.68
N THR A 116 0.60 18.28 0.40
CA THR A 116 -0.51 18.38 1.36
C THR A 116 -1.70 19.13 0.75
N GLY A 117 -1.46 20.23 0.05
CA GLY A 117 -2.49 21.02 -0.62
C GLY A 117 -3.21 20.23 -1.71
N PHE A 118 -2.46 19.51 -2.54
CA PHE A 118 -3.02 18.69 -3.63
C PHE A 118 -3.77 17.47 -3.11
N ALA A 119 -3.25 16.79 -2.09
CA ALA A 119 -3.95 15.67 -1.46
C ALA A 119 -5.30 16.11 -0.88
N GLN A 120 -5.35 17.29 -0.28
CA GLN A 120 -6.55 17.83 0.37
C GLN A 120 -7.56 18.45 -0.57
N SER A 121 -7.13 18.98 -1.73
CA SER A 121 -8.05 19.51 -2.73
C SER A 121 -8.91 18.43 -3.36
N ILE A 122 -8.44 17.18 -3.37
CA ILE A 122 -9.16 16.04 -3.96
C ILE A 122 -9.98 15.30 -2.90
N THR A 123 -9.35 14.81 -1.83
CA THR A 123 -10.11 14.19 -0.73
C THR A 123 -9.40 14.34 0.61
N PRO A 124 -10.12 14.70 1.69
CA PRO A 124 -9.54 14.82 3.03
C PRO A 124 -8.94 13.49 3.55
N HIS A 125 -9.35 12.35 2.96
CA HIS A 125 -8.90 11.01 3.31
C HIS A 125 -7.65 10.56 2.52
N SER A 126 -7.10 11.38 1.63
CA SER A 126 -5.92 11.03 0.80
C SER A 126 -4.63 10.91 1.63
N GLY A 127 -4.52 11.67 2.72
CA GLY A 127 -3.32 11.76 3.55
C GLY A 127 -2.96 10.49 4.32
N GLY A 128 -1.67 10.33 4.60
CA GLY A 128 -1.11 9.25 5.42
C GLY A 128 -0.86 7.92 4.70
N SER A 129 -0.45 6.92 5.49
CA SER A 129 0.07 5.64 5.00
C SER A 129 -0.95 4.72 4.35
N GLY A 130 -2.22 4.69 4.76
CA GLY A 130 -3.25 3.80 4.20
C GLY A 130 -3.23 2.33 4.59
N ILE A 131 -2.18 1.84 5.26
CA ILE A 131 -2.18 0.50 5.86
C ILE A 131 -3.24 0.37 6.99
N PRO A 132 -3.39 1.34 7.91
CA PRO A 132 -4.44 1.30 8.94
C PRO A 132 -5.85 1.14 8.36
N GLU A 133 -6.15 1.90 7.31
CA GLU A 133 -7.43 1.88 6.62
C GLU A 133 -7.66 0.55 5.88
N LEU A 134 -6.64 0.04 5.17
CA LEU A 134 -6.75 -1.27 4.53
C LEU A 134 -6.97 -2.40 5.53
N LYS A 135 -6.34 -2.33 6.70
CA LYS A 135 -6.56 -3.29 7.78
C LYS A 135 -8.02 -3.29 8.26
N VAL A 136 -8.69 -2.14 8.28
CA VAL A 136 -10.12 -2.01 8.60
C VAL A 136 -11.00 -2.60 7.48
N ILE A 137 -10.67 -2.32 6.21
CA ILE A 137 -11.40 -2.88 5.05
C ILE A 137 -11.34 -4.42 5.07
N LEU A 138 -10.17 -4.99 5.36
CA LEU A 138 -9.99 -6.44 5.47
C LEU A 138 -10.76 -7.08 6.64
N THR A 139 -11.14 -6.31 7.66
CA THR A 139 -12.04 -6.79 8.72
C THR A 139 -13.52 -6.81 8.34
N GLY A 140 -13.86 -6.35 7.13
CA GLY A 140 -15.23 -6.36 6.58
C GLY A 140 -15.92 -5.00 6.56
N ILE A 141 -15.28 -3.94 7.04
CA ILE A 141 -15.86 -2.58 7.05
C ILE A 141 -15.39 -1.83 5.81
N ILE A 142 -16.26 -1.77 4.80
CA ILE A 142 -15.94 -1.21 3.49
C ILE A 142 -15.92 0.33 3.59
N MET A 143 -14.78 0.94 3.26
CA MET A 143 -14.63 2.39 3.14
C MET A 143 -14.52 2.77 1.66
N GLY A 144 -15.68 2.96 1.00
CA GLY A 144 -15.77 3.16 -0.45
C GLY A 144 -14.95 4.34 -0.99
N GLU A 145 -14.93 5.45 -0.26
CA GLU A 145 -14.14 6.65 -0.60
C GLU A 145 -12.63 6.41 -0.59
N TYR A 146 -12.16 5.44 0.21
CA TYR A 146 -10.73 5.11 0.31
C TYR A 146 -10.24 4.38 -0.95
N LEU A 147 -11.08 3.51 -1.51
CA LEU A 147 -10.79 2.72 -2.71
C LEU A 147 -11.16 3.44 -4.03
N ALA A 148 -11.61 4.69 -3.96
CA ALA A 148 -11.99 5.47 -5.13
C ALA A 148 -10.76 5.81 -6.00
N ILE A 149 -10.88 5.59 -7.31
CA ILE A 149 -9.78 5.84 -8.27
C ILE A 149 -9.47 7.34 -8.41
N GLU A 150 -10.42 8.22 -8.11
CA GLU A 150 -10.23 9.67 -8.10
C GLU A 150 -9.10 10.11 -7.16
N ASN A 151 -8.91 9.37 -6.06
CA ASN A 151 -7.85 9.62 -5.07
C ASN A 151 -6.46 9.15 -5.56
N PHE A 152 -6.40 8.31 -6.59
CA PHE A 152 -5.14 7.72 -7.07
C PHE A 152 -4.15 8.80 -7.53
N GLY A 153 -4.59 9.73 -8.37
CA GLY A 153 -3.75 10.81 -8.88
C GLY A 153 -3.24 11.72 -7.76
N ALA A 154 -4.14 12.12 -6.86
CA ALA A 154 -3.84 12.92 -5.67
C ALA A 154 -2.70 12.32 -4.85
N LYS A 155 -2.86 11.03 -4.52
CA LYS A 155 -1.97 10.31 -3.63
C LYS A 155 -0.65 9.96 -4.30
N ALA A 156 -0.64 9.62 -5.59
CA ALA A 156 0.58 9.34 -6.34
C ALA A 156 1.46 10.57 -6.52
N VAL A 157 0.89 11.72 -6.90
CA VAL A 157 1.63 12.99 -7.03
C VAL A 157 2.12 13.46 -5.67
N GLY A 158 1.26 13.48 -4.64
CA GLY A 158 1.65 13.87 -3.29
C GLY A 158 2.75 12.97 -2.71
N LEU A 159 2.70 11.67 -2.97
CA LEU A 159 3.75 10.73 -2.57
C LEU A 159 5.06 11.03 -3.30
N THR A 160 5.01 11.31 -4.59
CA THR A 160 6.19 11.67 -5.40
C THR A 160 6.88 12.92 -4.83
N CYS A 161 6.11 13.95 -4.50
CA CYS A 161 6.62 15.17 -3.85
C CYS A 161 7.22 14.88 -2.46
N THR A 162 6.58 14.01 -1.67
CA THR A 162 7.08 13.60 -0.35
C THR A 162 8.42 12.88 -0.46
N LEU A 163 8.57 11.97 -1.43
CA LEU A 163 9.81 11.25 -1.68
C LEU A 163 10.91 12.16 -2.23
N ALA A 164 10.54 13.16 -3.05
CA ALA A 164 11.47 14.16 -3.56
C ALA A 164 12.07 15.01 -2.43
N CYS A 165 11.29 15.36 -1.39
CA CYS A 165 11.84 15.99 -0.18
C CYS A 165 12.96 15.17 0.50
N GLY A 166 12.97 13.85 0.29
CA GLY A 166 14.09 12.98 0.64
C GLY A 166 14.36 12.86 2.14
N SER A 167 15.65 12.85 2.50
CA SER A 167 16.13 12.63 3.87
C SER A 167 15.88 13.80 4.83
N THR A 168 15.47 14.97 4.30
CA THR A 168 15.12 16.15 5.11
C THR A 168 13.85 15.91 5.90
N ILE A 169 12.76 15.51 5.23
CA ILE A 169 11.48 15.13 5.84
C ILE A 169 11.52 13.69 6.36
N PHE A 170 12.36 12.83 5.77
CA PHE A 170 12.64 11.47 6.26
C PHE A 170 11.39 10.58 6.31
N LEU A 171 10.73 10.43 5.16
CA LEU A 171 9.51 9.61 4.95
C LEU A 171 9.67 8.70 3.73
N GLY A 172 9.08 7.50 3.77
CA GLY A 172 9.18 6.47 2.73
C GLY A 172 7.90 6.26 1.90
N LYS A 173 7.91 5.24 1.01
CA LYS A 173 6.82 4.97 0.06
C LYS A 173 5.88 3.81 0.36
N VAL A 174 6.30 2.86 1.20
CA VAL A 174 5.66 1.53 1.35
C VAL A 174 4.16 1.61 1.58
N GLY A 175 3.73 2.34 2.61
CA GLY A 175 2.31 2.44 2.96
C GLY A 175 1.43 2.98 1.83
N PRO A 176 1.67 4.24 1.39
CA PRO A 176 0.89 4.84 0.32
C PRO A 176 0.92 4.02 -0.97
N PHE A 177 2.03 3.35 -1.27
CA PHE A 177 2.15 2.48 -2.44
C PHE A 177 1.28 1.21 -2.35
N VAL A 178 1.19 0.58 -1.18
CA VAL A 178 0.24 -0.51 -0.93
C VAL A 178 -1.21 -0.03 -1.10
N HIS A 179 -1.51 1.19 -0.65
CA HIS A 179 -2.82 1.78 -0.86
C HIS A 179 -3.13 2.03 -2.35
N LEU A 180 -2.19 2.60 -3.12
CA LEU A 180 -2.34 2.77 -4.57
C LEU A 180 -2.59 1.43 -5.29
N SER A 181 -1.91 0.36 -4.86
CA SER A 181 -2.14 -0.98 -5.39
C SER A 181 -3.55 -1.49 -5.14
N SER A 182 -4.07 -1.28 -3.93
CA SER A 182 -5.45 -1.68 -3.60
C SER A 182 -6.50 -0.88 -4.38
N MET A 183 -6.25 0.40 -4.69
CA MET A 183 -7.14 1.20 -5.55
C MET A 183 -7.16 0.66 -6.99
N ILE A 184 -5.99 0.36 -7.57
CA ILE A 184 -5.91 -0.23 -8.92
C ILE A 184 -6.59 -1.60 -8.94
N ALA A 185 -6.37 -2.43 -7.92
CA ALA A 185 -7.03 -3.73 -7.80
C ALA A 185 -8.55 -3.59 -7.72
N ALA A 186 -9.06 -2.66 -6.91
CA ALA A 186 -10.49 -2.36 -6.82
C ALA A 186 -11.06 -1.82 -8.15
N TYR A 187 -10.31 -0.97 -8.85
CA TYR A 187 -10.68 -0.42 -10.14
C TYR A 187 -10.75 -1.48 -11.24
N LEU A 188 -9.72 -2.32 -11.37
CA LEU A 188 -9.72 -3.47 -12.28
C LEU A 188 -10.85 -4.45 -11.94
N GLY A 189 -11.16 -4.62 -10.65
CA GLY A 189 -12.28 -5.43 -10.17
C GLY A 189 -13.64 -4.86 -10.57
N LYS A 190 -13.79 -3.52 -10.54
CA LYS A 190 -14.98 -2.81 -11.00
C LYS A 190 -15.14 -2.86 -12.53
N ILE A 191 -14.06 -2.77 -13.30
CA ILE A 191 -14.09 -2.96 -14.76
C ILE A 191 -14.66 -4.34 -15.11
N ARG A 192 -14.38 -5.36 -14.29
CA ARG A 192 -14.93 -6.71 -14.45
C ARG A 192 -16.45 -6.78 -14.19
N THR A 193 -17.09 -5.78 -13.55
CA THR A 193 -18.46 -5.88 -13.03
C THR A 193 -19.36 -4.63 -13.24
N SER A 194 -19.02 -3.68 -14.12
CA SER A 194 -19.68 -2.35 -14.31
C SER A 194 -21.22 -2.34 -14.08
N VAL A 195 -21.84 -1.38 -13.35
CA VAL A 195 -21.93 0.09 -13.58
C VAL A 195 -22.23 0.89 -12.27
N SER A 196 -21.87 2.20 -12.28
CA SER A 196 -22.33 3.34 -11.43
C SER A 196 -21.47 3.70 -10.21
N GLY A 197 -21.25 4.95 -9.77
CA GLY A 197 -21.66 6.33 -10.15
C GLY A 197 -21.04 7.31 -9.12
N GLU A 198 -20.82 8.59 -9.47
CA GLU A 198 -20.02 9.61 -8.74
C GLU A 198 -20.67 10.24 -7.49
N TYR A 199 -19.89 10.88 -6.59
CA TYR A 199 -20.39 11.86 -5.60
C TYR A 199 -19.36 12.93 -5.15
N GLU A 200 -19.89 14.05 -4.67
CA GLU A 200 -19.32 15.41 -4.53
C GLU A 200 -18.49 15.68 -3.26
N VAL A 201 -17.56 16.67 -3.33
CA VAL A 201 -16.59 17.04 -2.27
C VAL A 201 -16.90 18.40 -1.64
N ARG A 202 -16.71 18.55 -0.31
CA ARG A 202 -16.71 19.87 0.35
C ARG A 202 -15.65 20.06 1.46
N ALA A 203 -14.92 21.17 1.29
CA ALA A 203 -14.29 22.12 2.23
C ALA A 203 -13.34 21.67 3.38
N GLY A 204 -12.03 21.85 3.16
CA GLY A 204 -11.27 23.01 3.66
C GLY A 204 -10.98 23.15 5.16
N SER A 205 -9.80 22.72 5.58
CA SER A 205 -9.15 23.14 6.85
C SER A 205 -7.67 23.48 6.59
N GLN A 206 -7.08 24.40 7.35
CA GLN A 206 -5.75 25.02 7.19
C GLN A 206 -4.55 24.07 7.44
N LYS A 207 -4.61 22.85 6.93
CA LYS A 207 -3.57 21.82 7.07
C LYS A 207 -2.31 22.00 6.19
N PRO A 208 -2.30 22.70 5.03
CA PRO A 208 -1.05 22.86 4.25
C PRO A 208 -0.05 23.80 4.93
N LEU A 209 -0.54 24.76 5.72
CA LEU A 209 0.31 25.63 6.54
C LEU A 209 1.05 24.81 7.61
N TYR A 210 0.36 23.87 8.26
CA TYR A 210 0.96 22.98 9.26
C TYR A 210 2.07 22.10 8.66
N SER A 211 1.84 21.48 7.50
CA SER A 211 2.90 20.71 6.81
C SER A 211 4.08 21.58 6.40
N ALA A 212 3.83 22.81 5.93
CA ALA A 212 4.90 23.74 5.55
C ALA A 212 5.75 24.14 6.76
N LEU A 213 5.13 24.42 7.91
CA LEU A 213 5.81 24.78 9.15
C LEU A 213 6.65 23.63 9.71
N VAL A 214 6.12 22.40 9.72
CA VAL A 214 6.88 21.22 10.15
C VAL A 214 8.04 20.94 9.20
N ALA A 215 7.84 21.04 7.88
CA ALA A 215 8.92 20.90 6.90
C ALA A 215 9.99 21.99 7.04
N LEU A 216 9.60 23.23 7.36
CA LEU A 216 10.54 24.32 7.60
C LEU A 216 11.41 24.03 8.83
N LEU A 217 10.80 23.55 9.91
CA LEU A 217 11.52 23.14 11.12
C LEU A 217 12.51 22.01 10.84
N LEU A 218 12.05 20.94 10.19
CA LEU A 218 12.89 19.77 9.87
C LEU A 218 14.02 20.13 8.88
N SER A 219 13.73 20.94 7.85
CA SER A 219 14.74 21.39 6.87
C SER A 219 15.79 22.31 7.49
N SER A 220 15.38 23.22 8.40
CA SER A 220 16.30 24.09 9.13
C SER A 220 17.29 23.31 9.99
N ILE A 221 16.81 22.25 10.66
CA ILE A 221 17.64 21.42 11.54
C ILE A 221 18.53 20.46 10.74
N THR A 222 18.10 20.03 9.55
CA THR A 222 18.91 19.18 8.66
C THR A 222 19.90 19.95 7.79
N PHE A 223 19.93 21.28 7.87
CA PHE A 223 20.83 22.11 7.07
C PHE A 223 22.30 21.69 7.28
N PRO A 224 23.03 21.27 6.22
CA PRO A 224 24.31 20.57 6.36
C PRO A 224 25.39 21.34 7.15
N PRO A 225 25.60 22.66 6.94
CA PRO A 225 26.58 23.42 7.72
C PRO A 225 26.23 23.61 9.21
N SER A 226 25.00 23.31 9.63
CA SER A 226 24.51 23.51 11.01
C SER A 226 24.55 22.21 11.83
N LEU A 227 23.40 21.70 12.28
CA LEU A 227 23.29 20.41 12.95
C LEU A 227 23.38 19.23 11.96
N GLY A 228 23.14 19.48 10.66
CA GLY A 228 23.18 18.47 9.61
C GLY A 228 24.54 17.78 9.43
N GLN A 229 25.65 18.47 9.78
CA GLN A 229 27.01 17.94 9.70
C GLN A 229 27.22 16.69 10.57
N PHE A 230 26.50 16.60 11.70
CA PHE A 230 26.58 15.46 12.63
C PHE A 230 25.56 14.36 12.34
N MET A 231 24.67 14.56 11.35
CA MET A 231 23.56 13.65 11.04
C MET A 231 23.66 13.05 9.64
N ALA A 232 24.80 13.18 8.96
CA ALA A 232 24.96 12.78 7.55
C ALA A 232 23.81 13.31 6.65
N SER A 233 23.37 14.55 6.88
CA SER A 233 22.10 15.06 6.32
C SER A 233 22.09 15.25 4.81
N ARG A 234 23.27 15.23 4.17
CA ARG A 234 23.44 15.34 2.71
C ARG A 234 23.08 14.06 1.95
N LEU A 235 23.01 12.92 2.65
CA LEU A 235 22.72 11.63 2.04
C LEU A 235 21.23 11.50 1.72
N SER A 236 20.89 10.92 0.57
CA SER A 236 19.53 10.44 0.28
C SER A 236 19.14 9.28 1.20
N MET A 237 17.85 8.93 1.27
CA MET A 237 17.42 7.79 2.10
C MET A 237 18.06 6.46 1.67
N LYS A 238 18.30 6.27 0.37
CA LYS A 238 18.98 5.08 -0.15
C LYS A 238 20.45 5.07 0.28
N GLU A 239 21.15 6.18 0.08
CA GLU A 239 22.58 6.31 0.44
C GLU A 239 22.81 6.19 1.94
N LEU A 240 21.89 6.71 2.75
CA LEU A 240 21.93 6.59 4.19
C LEU A 240 21.86 5.13 4.63
N LEU A 241 20.93 4.34 4.04
CA LEU A 241 20.84 2.91 4.32
C LEU A 241 22.09 2.16 3.83
N THR A 242 22.55 2.40 2.61
CA THR A 242 23.73 1.72 2.06
C THR A 242 25.00 2.06 2.86
N SER A 243 25.12 3.28 3.36
CA SER A 243 26.22 3.66 4.24
C SER A 243 26.19 2.85 5.53
N LEU A 244 25.03 2.73 6.18
CA LEU A 244 24.90 1.99 7.44
C LEU A 244 25.19 0.48 7.29
N LEU A 245 24.89 -0.08 6.12
CA LEU A 245 25.15 -1.49 5.79
C LEU A 245 26.58 -1.75 5.27
N ASP A 246 27.46 -0.74 5.24
CA ASP A 246 28.85 -0.89 4.83
C ASP A 246 29.59 -1.90 5.73
N ASN A 247 30.39 -2.78 5.12
CA ASN A 247 31.11 -3.83 5.83
C ASN A 247 32.38 -3.33 6.54
N HIS A 248 32.90 -2.17 6.14
CA HIS A 248 34.10 -1.62 6.75
C HIS A 248 33.85 -1.17 8.18
N THR A 249 34.86 -1.31 9.05
CA THR A 249 34.80 -0.83 10.44
C THR A 249 35.23 0.63 10.50
N TRP A 250 34.28 1.54 10.73
CA TRP A 250 34.53 2.97 10.63
C TRP A 250 35.44 3.48 11.75
N SER A 251 35.34 2.90 12.94
CA SER A 251 36.19 3.25 14.07
C SER A 251 37.69 3.09 13.74
N ILE A 252 38.08 1.99 13.09
CA ILE A 252 39.46 1.75 12.65
C ILE A 252 39.84 2.69 11.48
N LEU A 253 38.96 2.83 10.49
CA LEU A 253 39.23 3.71 9.34
C LEU A 253 39.44 5.17 9.76
N SER A 254 38.67 5.65 10.74
CA SER A 254 38.77 7.03 11.23
C SER A 254 40.10 7.36 11.91
N GLN A 255 40.77 6.36 12.48
CA GLN A 255 42.10 6.54 13.10
C GLN A 255 43.19 6.69 12.04
N ASN A 256 42.98 6.08 10.86
CA ASN A 256 43.95 6.08 9.76
C ASN A 256 43.66 7.14 8.69
N ALA A 257 42.55 7.86 8.80
CA ALA A 257 42.10 8.82 7.80
C ALA A 257 42.69 10.21 8.04
N SER A 258 43.57 10.66 7.15
CA SER A 258 43.95 12.08 6.98
C SER A 258 43.10 12.78 5.91
N LEU A 259 41.83 12.36 5.74
CA LEU A 259 41.01 12.72 4.58
C LEU A 259 40.20 14.00 4.83
N ALA A 260 40.37 14.99 3.95
CA ALA A 260 39.47 16.13 3.87
C ALA A 260 38.09 15.66 3.36
N LYS A 261 37.01 16.13 3.98
CA LYS A 261 35.63 15.80 3.57
C LYS A 261 35.40 16.30 2.14
N PRO A 262 35.03 15.44 1.18
CA PRO A 262 34.91 15.86 -0.21
C PRO A 262 33.73 16.82 -0.40
N LEU A 263 33.90 17.77 -1.34
CA LEU A 263 32.85 18.73 -1.71
C LEU A 263 31.62 18.02 -2.31
N GLN A 264 31.82 16.87 -2.97
CA GLN A 264 30.76 16.01 -3.52
C GLN A 264 30.68 14.69 -2.76
N VAL A 265 29.46 14.18 -2.57
CA VAL A 265 29.22 12.85 -2.01
C VAL A 265 29.59 11.82 -3.06
N THR A 266 30.63 11.02 -2.81
CA THR A 266 31.04 9.94 -3.72
C THR A 266 30.38 8.62 -3.30
N PRO A 267 29.84 7.83 -4.25
CA PRO A 267 29.18 6.56 -3.94
C PRO A 267 30.09 5.54 -3.22
N GLU A 268 31.40 5.63 -3.43
CA GLU A 268 32.40 4.71 -2.89
C GLU A 268 32.77 4.99 -1.42
N ALA A 269 32.51 6.20 -0.92
CA ALA A 269 32.95 6.64 0.41
C ALA A 269 31.84 7.34 1.21
N LEU A 270 30.61 6.82 1.15
CA LEU A 270 29.45 7.36 1.87
C LEU A 270 29.67 7.48 3.39
N TRP A 271 30.52 6.62 3.96
CA TRP A 271 30.85 6.63 5.38
C TRP A 271 31.53 7.92 5.85
N LEU A 272 32.21 8.65 4.96
CA LEU A 272 32.86 9.93 5.29
C LEU A 272 31.86 11.00 5.77
N GLU A 273 30.59 10.88 5.38
CA GLU A 273 29.55 11.80 5.87
C GLU A 273 29.22 11.61 7.35
N TRP A 274 29.58 10.46 7.94
CA TRP A 274 29.42 10.14 9.36
C TRP A 274 30.62 10.55 10.22
N TRP A 275 31.72 10.96 9.60
CA TRP A 275 32.94 11.36 10.28
C TRP A 275 33.03 12.90 10.41
N ASP A 276 33.37 13.38 11.60
CA ASP A 276 33.69 14.80 11.88
C ASP A 276 34.94 14.86 12.77
N PRO A 277 35.91 15.77 12.52
CA PRO A 277 37.12 15.87 13.33
C PRO A 277 36.89 16.16 14.81
N ARG A 278 35.76 16.77 15.18
CA ARG A 278 35.46 17.18 16.57
C ARG A 278 34.69 16.12 17.35
N VAL A 279 34.06 15.17 16.65
CA VAL A 279 33.13 14.20 17.25
C VAL A 279 33.44 12.82 16.72
N THR A 280 33.63 11.85 17.62
CA THR A 280 33.84 10.46 17.21
C THR A 280 32.63 9.91 16.45
N ILE A 281 32.83 8.87 15.65
CA ILE A 281 31.74 8.21 14.90
C ILE A 281 30.61 7.72 15.84
N PHE A 282 30.96 7.29 17.06
CA PHE A 282 29.97 6.97 18.08
C PHE A 282 29.11 8.17 18.44
N GLY A 283 29.72 9.35 18.58
CA GLY A 283 29.02 10.59 18.86
C GLY A 283 28.11 11.03 17.72
N THR A 284 28.56 10.96 16.47
CA THR A 284 27.72 11.33 15.30
C THR A 284 26.54 10.36 15.14
N LEU A 285 26.75 9.05 15.29
CA LEU A 285 25.67 8.05 15.31
C LEU A 285 24.68 8.28 16.46
N ALA A 286 25.16 8.59 17.67
CA ALA A 286 24.30 8.89 18.81
C ALA A 286 23.47 10.17 18.59
N ILE A 287 24.08 11.23 18.06
CA ILE A 287 23.39 12.47 17.69
C ILE A 287 22.33 12.18 16.63
N PHE A 288 22.67 11.42 15.59
CA PHE A 288 21.72 11.00 14.57
C PHE A 288 20.52 10.27 15.17
N LEU A 289 20.74 9.33 16.09
CA LEU A 289 19.66 8.56 16.75
C LEU A 289 18.76 9.45 17.62
N VAL A 290 19.34 10.34 18.42
CA VAL A 290 18.54 11.25 19.27
C VAL A 290 17.73 12.20 18.40
N MET A 291 18.37 12.80 17.39
CA MET A 291 17.74 13.80 16.54
C MET A 291 16.66 13.20 15.65
N LYS A 292 16.95 12.08 14.97
CA LYS A 292 15.98 11.42 14.10
C LYS A 292 14.79 10.84 14.85
N PHE A 293 14.92 10.49 16.13
CA PHE A 293 13.81 9.98 16.91
C PHE A 293 12.65 10.98 17.02
N TRP A 294 12.91 12.19 17.52
CA TRP A 294 11.86 13.20 17.68
C TRP A 294 11.42 13.79 16.33
N MET A 295 12.34 13.94 15.38
CA MET A 295 12.02 14.38 14.02
C MET A 295 11.10 13.40 13.30
N LEU A 296 11.32 12.09 13.47
CA LEU A 296 10.47 11.07 12.87
C LEU A 296 9.04 11.14 13.43
N ILE A 297 8.88 11.35 14.73
CA ILE A 297 7.56 11.54 15.35
C ILE A 297 6.84 12.73 14.69
N LEU A 298 7.51 13.88 14.56
CA LEU A 298 6.93 15.05 13.90
C LEU A 298 6.63 14.82 12.42
N ALA A 299 7.53 14.19 11.68
CA ALA A 299 7.32 13.84 10.27
C ALA A 299 6.09 12.94 10.10
N THR A 300 5.84 12.01 11.03
CA THR A 300 4.67 11.13 10.98
C THR A 300 3.34 11.85 11.23
N THR A 301 3.36 12.97 11.95
CA THR A 301 2.15 13.77 12.22
C THR A 301 1.71 14.64 11.04
N MET A 302 2.56 14.78 10.00
CA MET A 302 2.24 15.60 8.84
C MET A 302 1.09 14.96 8.03
N PRO A 303 0.05 15.73 7.64
CA PRO A 303 -1.11 15.21 6.90
C PRO A 303 -0.82 15.06 5.39
N MET A 304 0.26 14.34 5.06
CA MET A 304 0.72 14.07 3.70
C MET A 304 0.71 12.56 3.40
N PRO A 305 0.57 12.15 2.13
CA PRO A 305 0.70 10.75 1.74
C PRO A 305 2.15 10.29 1.91
N ALA A 306 2.43 9.61 3.02
CA ALA A 306 3.76 9.16 3.41
C ALA A 306 3.74 7.75 4.02
N GLY A 307 4.81 6.99 3.79
CA GLY A 307 5.06 5.68 4.39
C GLY A 307 6.10 5.78 5.50
N TYR A 308 5.87 5.10 6.61
CA TYR A 308 6.71 5.25 7.81
C TYR A 308 7.69 4.09 8.03
N PHE A 309 7.64 3.06 7.19
CA PHE A 309 8.46 1.85 7.33
C PHE A 309 9.96 2.11 7.11
N MET A 310 10.33 2.77 5.99
CA MET A 310 11.74 3.00 5.64
C MET A 310 12.50 3.85 6.70
N PRO A 311 11.94 4.95 7.22
CA PRO A 311 12.58 5.71 8.30
C PRO A 311 12.87 4.88 9.55
N VAL A 312 11.91 4.05 9.97
CA VAL A 312 12.06 3.12 11.11
C VAL A 312 13.13 2.06 10.81
N PHE A 313 13.17 1.54 9.58
CA PHE A 313 14.18 0.58 9.15
C PHE A 313 15.60 1.17 9.21
N ILE A 314 15.79 2.38 8.70
CA ILE A 314 17.07 3.11 8.75
C ILE A 314 17.45 3.44 10.20
N TYR A 315 16.48 3.83 11.04
CA TYR A 315 16.71 4.08 12.46
C TYR A 315 17.24 2.82 13.18
N GLY A 316 16.63 1.67 12.91
CA GLY A 316 17.10 0.37 13.39
C GLY A 316 18.50 0.03 12.86
N ALA A 317 18.79 0.34 11.59
CA ALA A 317 20.11 0.14 11.00
C ALA A 317 21.18 0.96 11.73
N ALA A 318 20.88 2.22 12.07
CA ALA A 318 21.79 3.08 12.83
C ALA A 318 22.03 2.56 14.26
N LEU A 319 20.99 2.05 14.95
CA LEU A 319 21.14 1.40 16.24
C LEU A 319 22.04 0.16 16.15
N GLY A 320 21.77 -0.71 15.18
CA GLY A 320 22.58 -1.90 14.94
C GLY A 320 24.02 -1.56 14.58
N ARG A 321 24.24 -0.50 13.80
CA ARG A 321 25.57 -0.02 13.43
C ARG A 321 26.35 0.49 14.64
N LEU A 322 25.71 1.27 15.50
CA LEU A 322 26.31 1.75 16.75
C LEU A 322 26.77 0.58 17.63
N VAL A 323 25.92 -0.44 17.78
CA VAL A 323 26.27 -1.67 18.53
C VAL A 323 27.40 -2.44 17.84
N GLY A 324 27.36 -2.58 16.52
CA GLY A 324 28.39 -3.27 15.74
C GLY A 324 29.78 -2.63 15.87
N GLU A 325 29.86 -1.30 15.80
CA GLU A 325 31.11 -0.57 16.02
C GLU A 325 31.59 -0.68 17.49
N ALA A 326 30.67 -0.72 18.46
CA ALA A 326 31.03 -0.95 19.85
C ALA A 326 31.62 -2.35 20.06
N VAL A 327 31.04 -3.39 19.44
CA VAL A 327 31.58 -4.75 19.49
C VAL A 327 32.94 -4.83 18.79
N ALA A 328 33.11 -4.17 17.65
CA ALA A 328 34.38 -4.14 16.92
C ALA A 328 35.51 -3.44 17.70
N THR A 329 35.19 -2.41 18.49
CA THR A 329 36.17 -1.74 19.36
C THR A 329 36.51 -2.54 20.61
N VAL A 330 35.56 -3.31 21.17
CA VAL A 330 35.81 -4.20 22.31
C VAL A 330 36.61 -5.44 21.91
N PHE A 331 36.41 -5.95 20.68
CA PHE A 331 37.13 -7.10 20.14
C PHE A 331 37.88 -6.76 18.83
N PRO A 332 38.98 -5.96 18.89
CA PRO A 332 39.70 -5.52 17.68
C PRO A 332 40.33 -6.68 16.90
N GLN A 333 40.74 -7.73 17.60
CA GLN A 333 41.34 -8.93 17.01
C GLN A 333 40.27 -9.91 16.48
N GLY A 334 38.98 -9.59 16.58
CA GLY A 334 37.89 -10.50 16.22
C GLY A 334 37.53 -11.49 17.32
N ILE A 335 36.55 -12.35 17.02
CA ILE A 335 36.04 -13.37 17.93
C ILE A 335 36.58 -14.73 17.46
N ALA A 336 37.25 -15.45 18.37
CA ALA A 336 37.74 -16.80 18.09
C ALA A 336 36.59 -17.81 18.23
N SER A 337 36.27 -18.50 17.13
CA SER A 337 35.36 -19.64 17.12
C SER A 337 36.03 -20.82 16.44
N GLU A 338 36.15 -21.95 17.15
CA GLU A 338 36.68 -23.22 16.63
C GLU A 338 38.05 -23.10 15.91
N GLY A 339 38.95 -22.25 16.42
CA GLY A 339 40.30 -22.09 15.90
C GLY A 339 40.45 -21.11 14.71
N THR A 340 39.35 -20.56 14.19
CA THR A 340 39.39 -19.45 13.23
C THR A 340 39.00 -18.14 13.90
N VAL A 341 39.79 -17.10 13.66
CA VAL A 341 39.52 -15.76 14.16
C VAL A 341 38.72 -15.01 13.10
N SER A 342 37.45 -14.75 13.39
CA SER A 342 36.57 -14.00 12.50
C SER A 342 36.48 -12.55 12.95
N LEU A 343 36.82 -11.61 12.06
CA LEU A 343 36.69 -10.19 12.34
C LEU A 343 35.20 -9.81 12.44
N VAL A 344 34.89 -8.92 13.37
CA VAL A 344 33.54 -8.38 13.55
C VAL A 344 33.20 -7.48 12.36
N THR A 345 32.09 -7.76 11.67
CA THR A 345 31.57 -6.93 10.57
C THR A 345 30.37 -6.10 11.04
N PRO A 346 30.53 -4.77 11.26
CA PRO A 346 29.45 -3.93 11.78
C PRO A 346 28.21 -3.85 10.86
N GLY A 347 28.38 -4.04 9.55
CA GLY A 347 27.27 -4.06 8.58
C GLY A 347 26.24 -5.18 8.87
N GLY A 348 26.68 -6.34 9.35
CA GLY A 348 25.77 -7.43 9.75
C GLY A 348 24.94 -7.07 10.98
N TYR A 349 25.54 -6.37 11.95
CA TYR A 349 24.82 -5.86 13.13
C TYR A 349 23.85 -4.74 12.77
N ALA A 350 24.22 -3.86 11.84
CA ALA A 350 23.33 -2.85 11.28
C ALA A 350 22.09 -3.50 10.65
N LEU A 351 22.28 -4.53 9.82
CA LEU A 351 21.18 -5.28 9.22
C LEU A 351 20.26 -5.92 10.28
N ALA A 352 20.86 -6.53 11.30
CA ALA A 352 20.12 -7.14 12.41
C ALA A 352 19.27 -6.10 13.16
N GLY A 353 19.85 -4.94 13.48
CA GLY A 353 19.14 -3.83 14.12
C GLY A 353 18.00 -3.27 13.26
N ALA A 354 18.24 -3.15 11.95
CA ALA A 354 17.23 -2.69 10.98
C ALA A 354 16.00 -3.60 10.97
N ALA A 355 16.23 -4.91 10.85
CA ALA A 355 15.19 -5.92 10.85
C ALA A 355 14.46 -6.01 12.20
N ALA A 356 15.19 -6.03 13.30
CA ALA A 356 14.63 -6.21 14.64
C ALA A 356 13.81 -5.00 15.10
N PHE A 357 14.30 -3.78 14.90
CA PHE A 357 13.58 -2.58 15.30
C PHE A 357 12.33 -2.35 14.43
N SER A 358 12.44 -2.51 13.10
CA SER A 358 11.28 -2.40 12.22
C SER A 358 10.25 -3.50 12.46
N GLY A 359 10.69 -4.72 12.76
CA GLY A 359 9.83 -5.81 13.19
C GLY A 359 9.07 -5.45 14.45
N ALA A 360 9.78 -4.97 15.47
CA ALA A 360 9.21 -4.59 16.76
C ALA A 360 8.17 -3.47 16.63
N VAL A 361 8.41 -2.47 15.78
CA VAL A 361 7.45 -1.37 15.54
C VAL A 361 6.21 -1.85 14.77
N THR A 362 6.36 -2.79 13.84
CA THR A 362 5.28 -3.29 12.99
C THR A 362 4.58 -4.55 13.51
N HIS A 363 5.12 -5.19 14.54
CA HIS A 363 4.75 -6.53 15.02
C HIS A 363 4.79 -7.60 13.90
N SER A 364 5.78 -7.52 13.01
CA SER A 364 5.95 -8.49 11.91
C SER A 364 7.30 -9.19 11.95
N LEU A 365 7.33 -10.47 11.56
CA LEU A 365 8.56 -11.23 11.32
C LEU A 365 9.06 -11.09 9.87
N SER A 366 8.19 -10.63 8.96
CA SER A 366 8.55 -10.46 7.54
C SER A 366 9.62 -9.39 7.32
N THR A 367 9.90 -8.54 8.32
CA THR A 367 10.97 -7.54 8.26
C THR A 367 12.36 -8.18 8.20
N ALA A 368 12.54 -9.37 8.80
CA ALA A 368 13.77 -10.14 8.70
C ALA A 368 13.97 -10.66 7.27
N LEU A 369 12.92 -11.24 6.68
CA LEU A 369 12.95 -11.73 5.31
C LEU A 369 13.27 -10.59 4.33
N LEU A 370 12.59 -9.46 4.49
CA LEU A 370 12.86 -8.25 3.68
C LEU A 370 14.32 -7.81 3.80
N ALA A 371 14.92 -7.87 4.98
CA ALA A 371 16.32 -7.51 5.18
C ALA A 371 17.28 -8.46 4.43
N PHE A 372 17.00 -9.77 4.39
CA PHE A 372 17.79 -10.74 3.62
C PHE A 372 17.60 -10.56 2.11
N GLU A 373 16.36 -10.34 1.66
CA GLU A 373 16.07 -10.09 0.24
C GLU A 373 16.77 -8.82 -0.26
N MET A 374 16.78 -7.76 0.54
CA MET A 374 17.47 -6.51 0.17
C MET A 374 18.99 -6.64 0.15
N THR A 375 19.58 -7.46 1.02
CA THR A 375 21.04 -7.66 1.09
C THR A 375 21.55 -8.72 0.13
N GLY A 376 20.68 -9.62 -0.33
CA GLY A 376 21.04 -10.75 -1.19
C GLY A 376 21.91 -11.80 -0.50
N GLN A 377 22.13 -11.69 0.82
CA GLN A 377 22.98 -12.57 1.60
C GLN A 377 22.19 -13.19 2.76
N ILE A 378 22.14 -14.53 2.79
CA ILE A 378 21.36 -15.31 3.77
C ILE A 378 22.27 -15.85 4.90
N SER A 379 23.56 -15.49 4.90
CA SER A 379 24.57 -15.97 5.86
C SER A 379 24.18 -15.68 7.32
N HIS A 380 23.47 -14.59 7.58
CA HIS A 380 23.07 -14.15 8.93
C HIS A 380 21.61 -14.44 9.27
N ILE A 381 20.97 -15.42 8.61
CA ILE A 381 19.53 -15.67 8.77
C ILE A 381 19.12 -15.95 10.21
N LEU A 382 19.77 -16.91 10.86
CA LEU A 382 19.37 -17.38 12.19
C LEU A 382 19.54 -16.30 13.28
N PRO A 383 20.68 -15.61 13.40
CA PRO A 383 20.86 -14.56 14.41
C PRO A 383 19.89 -13.38 14.21
N VAL A 384 19.67 -12.95 12.96
CA VAL A 384 18.80 -11.81 12.66
C VAL A 384 17.33 -12.16 12.94
N THR A 385 16.86 -13.33 12.52
CA THR A 385 15.49 -13.78 12.81
C THR A 385 15.26 -13.94 14.31
N LEU A 386 16.24 -14.46 15.06
CA LEU A 386 16.16 -14.55 16.52
C LEU A 386 16.06 -13.15 17.17
N ALA A 387 16.88 -12.20 16.75
CA ALA A 387 16.81 -10.82 17.24
C ALA A 387 15.44 -10.19 16.98
N VAL A 388 14.87 -10.43 15.78
CA VAL A 388 13.52 -9.94 15.41
C VAL A 388 12.44 -10.59 16.27
N LEU A 389 12.52 -11.90 16.53
CA LEU A 389 11.58 -12.61 17.41
C LEU A 389 11.59 -12.04 18.84
N ILE A 390 12.78 -11.83 19.40
CA ILE A 390 12.94 -11.27 20.75
C ILE A 390 12.39 -9.83 20.79
N ALA A 391 12.75 -9.00 19.81
CA ALA A 391 12.27 -7.62 19.74
C ALA A 391 10.74 -7.55 19.61
N ASN A 392 10.14 -8.43 18.80
CA ASN A 392 8.69 -8.55 18.66
C ASN A 392 8.02 -9.01 19.95
N ALA A 393 8.56 -10.03 20.62
CA ALA A 393 8.01 -10.54 21.87
C ALA A 393 7.99 -9.45 22.96
N VAL A 394 9.06 -8.65 23.05
CA VAL A 394 9.14 -7.51 23.97
C VAL A 394 8.15 -6.42 23.57
N ALA A 395 8.15 -5.95 22.32
CA ALA A 395 7.28 -4.87 21.87
C ALA A 395 5.79 -5.22 22.01
N GLN A 396 5.38 -6.41 21.56
CA GLN A 396 4.01 -6.90 21.69
C GLN A 396 3.56 -7.02 23.14
N LYS A 397 4.49 -7.24 24.09
CA LYS A 397 4.17 -7.27 25.52
C LYS A 397 3.80 -5.88 26.04
N PHE A 398 4.51 -4.83 25.61
CA PHE A 398 4.39 -3.49 26.20
C PHE A 398 3.50 -2.52 25.43
N GLN A 399 3.45 -2.59 24.10
CA GLN A 399 2.79 -1.58 23.26
C GLN A 399 1.96 -2.22 22.13
N PRO A 400 0.97 -1.51 21.55
CA PRO A 400 0.35 -1.89 20.29
C PRO A 400 1.31 -1.64 19.11
N SER A 401 1.04 -2.25 17.95
CA SER A 401 1.84 -1.96 16.75
C SER A 401 1.66 -0.51 16.33
N PHE A 402 2.60 0.04 15.57
CA PHE A 402 2.50 1.40 15.02
C PHE A 402 1.20 1.62 14.22
N TYR A 403 0.80 0.63 13.41
CA TYR A 403 -0.43 0.71 12.63
C TYR A 403 -1.67 0.62 13.51
N ASP A 404 -1.66 -0.23 14.54
CA ASP A 404 -2.77 -0.33 15.50
C ASP A 404 -2.92 0.94 16.34
N GLY A 405 -1.80 1.55 16.76
CA GLY A 405 -1.78 2.86 17.39
C GLY A 405 -2.40 3.93 16.50
N THR A 406 -2.09 3.92 15.20
CA THR A 406 -2.70 4.83 14.23
C THR A 406 -4.21 4.60 14.09
N ILE A 407 -4.67 3.35 14.09
CA ILE A 407 -6.11 3.00 14.09
C ILE A 407 -6.80 3.58 15.33
N ILE A 408 -6.19 3.46 16.52
CA ILE A 408 -6.73 4.01 17.77
C ILE A 408 -6.82 5.54 17.70
N VAL A 409 -5.74 6.22 17.29
CA VAL A 409 -5.67 7.68 17.20
C VAL A 409 -6.69 8.22 16.19
N LYS A 410 -6.83 7.56 15.04
CA LYS A 410 -7.82 7.91 14.01
C LYS A 410 -9.26 7.51 14.38
N LYS A 411 -9.46 6.74 15.46
CA LYS A 411 -10.75 6.17 15.86
C LYS A 411 -11.45 5.40 14.73
N LEU A 412 -10.68 4.69 13.91
CA LEU A 412 -11.27 3.92 12.82
C LEU A 412 -12.12 2.77 13.38
N PRO A 413 -13.19 2.37 12.67
CA PRO A 413 -14.08 1.30 13.09
C PRO A 413 -13.36 -0.06 12.91
N TYR A 414 -12.57 -0.45 13.91
CA TYR A 414 -11.82 -1.70 13.94
C TYR A 414 -12.27 -2.51 15.16
N LEU A 415 -12.92 -3.65 14.91
CA LEU A 415 -13.53 -4.49 15.94
C LEU A 415 -12.54 -5.41 16.67
N PRO A 416 -11.56 -6.05 16.01
CA PRO A 416 -10.65 -6.94 16.71
C PRO A 416 -9.90 -6.23 17.84
N ARG A 417 -9.60 -6.98 18.90
CA ARG A 417 -9.00 -6.42 20.11
C ARG A 417 -7.60 -5.88 19.83
N ILE A 418 -7.38 -4.62 20.15
CA ILE A 418 -6.06 -4.00 20.18
C ILE A 418 -5.60 -3.87 21.64
N ARG A 419 -4.34 -4.21 21.92
CA ARG A 419 -3.73 -4.02 23.25
C ARG A 419 -3.77 -2.53 23.64
N SER A 420 -4.00 -2.23 24.92
CA SER A 420 -4.15 -0.85 25.43
C SER A 420 -5.43 -0.11 25.00
N ARG A 421 -6.30 -0.71 24.17
CA ARG A 421 -7.63 -0.16 23.86
C ARG A 421 -8.69 -0.84 24.71
N HIS A 422 -9.18 -0.15 25.75
CA HIS A 422 -10.34 -0.61 26.50
C HIS A 422 -11.61 -0.22 25.74
N ILE A 423 -12.22 -1.20 25.07
CA ILE A 423 -13.52 -1.05 24.40
C ILE A 423 -14.51 -2.02 25.02
N GLY A 424 -15.73 -1.57 25.29
CA GLY A 424 -16.81 -2.38 25.85
C GLY A 424 -17.43 -3.36 24.85
N SER A 425 -16.66 -3.85 23.87
CA SER A 425 -17.16 -4.67 22.77
C SER A 425 -17.82 -5.97 23.24
N TYR A 426 -17.37 -6.55 24.35
CA TYR A 426 -17.94 -7.76 24.92
C TYR A 426 -19.27 -7.55 25.66
N LYS A 427 -19.68 -6.30 25.91
CA LYS A 427 -20.94 -5.97 26.59
C LYS A 427 -22.10 -5.76 25.61
N VAL A 428 -21.79 -5.37 24.38
CA VAL A 428 -22.80 -5.04 23.36
C VAL A 428 -23.38 -6.33 22.81
N THR A 429 -24.69 -6.49 22.92
CA THR A 429 -25.42 -7.64 22.36
C THR A 429 -26.02 -7.31 21.00
N THR A 430 -26.29 -8.32 20.17
CA THR A 430 -26.92 -8.13 18.85
C THR A 430 -28.27 -7.41 18.94
N GLN A 431 -28.99 -7.58 20.04
CA GLN A 431 -30.27 -6.92 20.29
C GLN A 431 -30.15 -5.38 20.31
N GLU A 432 -29.01 -4.84 20.72
CA GLU A 432 -28.81 -3.39 20.85
C GLU A 432 -28.61 -2.67 19.50
N PHE A 433 -28.12 -3.38 18.48
CA PHE A 433 -27.80 -2.77 17.17
C PHE A 433 -28.50 -3.45 15.99
N MET A 434 -29.29 -4.50 16.21
CA MET A 434 -30.09 -5.10 15.14
C MET A 434 -31.12 -4.11 14.61
N ASN A 435 -31.26 -4.06 13.29
CA ASN A 435 -32.39 -3.36 12.69
C ASN A 435 -33.67 -4.15 12.98
N THR A 436 -34.60 -3.55 13.72
CA THR A 436 -35.89 -4.19 14.07
C THR A 436 -36.96 -4.00 13.00
N SER A 437 -36.80 -3.03 12.10
CA SER A 437 -37.69 -2.82 10.96
C SER A 437 -37.15 -3.57 9.75
N VAL A 438 -37.61 -4.81 9.58
CA VAL A 438 -37.23 -5.67 8.45
C VAL A 438 -38.49 -6.00 7.65
N ALA A 439 -38.44 -5.77 6.34
CA ALA A 439 -39.53 -6.14 5.44
C ALA A 439 -39.51 -7.67 5.21
N THR A 440 -40.49 -8.38 5.74
CA THR A 440 -40.58 -9.85 5.62
C THR A 440 -41.54 -10.25 4.51
N LEU A 441 -41.18 -11.28 3.74
CA LEU A 441 -42.06 -11.87 2.72
C LEU A 441 -42.61 -13.22 3.20
N PRO A 442 -43.92 -13.35 3.47
CA PRO A 442 -44.50 -14.65 3.83
C PRO A 442 -44.56 -15.60 2.63
N LYS A 443 -44.43 -16.90 2.85
CA LYS A 443 -44.54 -17.91 1.77
C LYS A 443 -45.89 -17.87 1.04
N ALA A 444 -46.95 -17.48 1.75
CA ALA A 444 -48.29 -17.32 1.20
C ALA A 444 -48.55 -15.93 0.60
N ALA A 445 -47.51 -15.07 0.46
CA ALA A 445 -47.66 -13.75 -0.13
C ALA A 445 -48.22 -13.82 -1.56
N THR A 446 -49.18 -12.95 -1.86
CA THR A 446 -49.68 -12.79 -3.22
C THR A 446 -48.70 -11.94 -4.04
N PHE A 447 -48.87 -11.95 -5.36
CA PHE A 447 -48.05 -11.12 -6.24
C PHE A 447 -48.15 -9.62 -5.92
N GLU A 448 -49.35 -9.15 -5.53
CA GLU A 448 -49.56 -7.75 -5.15
C GLU A 448 -48.78 -7.38 -3.87
N ASP A 449 -48.74 -8.27 -2.87
CA ASP A 449 -47.98 -8.06 -1.64
C ASP A 449 -46.47 -7.95 -1.93
N VAL A 450 -45.95 -8.83 -2.80
CA VAL A 450 -44.54 -8.79 -3.19
C VAL A 450 -44.22 -7.51 -3.97
N LEU A 451 -45.10 -7.12 -4.91
CA LEU A 451 -44.92 -5.91 -5.69
C LEU A 451 -44.94 -4.67 -4.79
N GLN A 452 -45.82 -4.64 -3.80
CA GLN A 452 -45.90 -3.55 -2.82
C GLN A 452 -44.62 -3.46 -1.97
N VAL A 453 -44.08 -4.57 -1.49
CA VAL A 453 -42.82 -4.58 -0.73
C VAL A 453 -41.66 -4.12 -1.61
N VAL A 454 -41.50 -4.67 -2.81
CA VAL A 454 -40.38 -4.29 -3.70
C VAL A 454 -40.46 -2.84 -4.18
N THR A 455 -41.66 -2.27 -4.31
CA THR A 455 -41.83 -0.85 -4.68
C THR A 455 -41.67 0.11 -3.50
N SER A 456 -41.92 -0.35 -2.27
CA SER A 456 -41.82 0.47 -1.06
C SER A 456 -40.45 0.41 -0.38
N THR A 457 -39.72 -0.70 -0.52
CA THR A 457 -38.39 -0.89 0.06
C THR A 457 -37.32 -1.15 -1.00
N ALA A 458 -36.12 -0.62 -0.78
CA ALA A 458 -34.97 -0.78 -1.67
C ALA A 458 -33.91 -1.75 -1.09
N GLU A 459 -34.36 -2.82 -0.42
CA GLU A 459 -33.44 -3.83 0.15
C GLU A 459 -32.95 -4.80 -0.94
N LEU A 460 -31.68 -5.22 -0.84
CA LEU A 460 -31.07 -6.18 -1.76
C LEU A 460 -31.52 -7.63 -1.48
N GLU A 461 -31.87 -7.94 -0.24
CA GLU A 461 -32.25 -9.27 0.21
C GLU A 461 -33.42 -9.19 1.18
N TYR A 462 -34.47 -9.98 0.94
CA TYR A 462 -35.66 -10.05 1.79
C TYR A 462 -35.73 -11.39 2.53
N PRO A 463 -35.93 -11.40 3.86
CA PRO A 463 -36.16 -12.64 4.59
C PRO A 463 -37.54 -13.23 4.27
N VAL A 464 -37.57 -14.53 4.01
CA VAL A 464 -38.80 -15.30 3.80
C VAL A 464 -39.26 -15.92 5.12
N VAL A 465 -40.53 -15.71 5.47
CA VAL A 465 -41.16 -16.21 6.70
C VAL A 465 -42.31 -17.17 6.35
N ASP A 466 -42.69 -18.08 7.26
CA ASP A 466 -43.83 -18.99 7.01
C ASP A 466 -45.17 -18.23 7.04
N SER A 467 -45.33 -17.29 7.97
CA SER A 467 -46.50 -16.42 8.13
C SER A 467 -46.11 -15.08 8.75
N THR A 468 -46.95 -14.06 8.63
CA THR A 468 -46.73 -12.73 9.24
C THR A 468 -46.70 -12.86 10.77
N GLY A 469 -45.49 -12.99 11.33
CA GLY A 469 -45.25 -13.17 12.77
C GLY A 469 -44.46 -14.43 13.17
N THR A 470 -44.03 -15.27 12.22
CA THR A 470 -43.17 -16.45 12.50
C THR A 470 -41.70 -16.24 12.11
N VAL A 471 -40.84 -17.12 12.65
CA VAL A 471 -39.38 -17.10 12.50
C VAL A 471 -38.96 -17.18 11.03
N ALA A 472 -37.93 -16.42 10.66
CA ALA A 472 -37.34 -16.43 9.32
C ALA A 472 -36.83 -17.84 8.95
N LEU A 473 -37.33 -18.39 7.84
CA LEU A 473 -36.76 -19.58 7.23
C LEU A 473 -35.61 -19.14 6.33
N GLY A 474 -34.40 -19.23 6.83
CA GLY A 474 -33.21 -18.97 6.02
C GLY A 474 -33.19 -19.77 4.72
N ARG A 475 -32.61 -19.13 3.69
CA ARG A 475 -32.21 -19.63 2.35
C ARG A 475 -32.42 -21.15 2.12
N GLN A 476 -33.51 -21.53 1.45
CA GLN A 476 -33.58 -22.84 0.80
C GLN A 476 -32.63 -22.86 -0.40
N ARG A 477 -31.35 -23.13 -0.13
CA ARG A 477 -30.48 -23.75 -1.14
C ARG A 477 -30.93 -25.20 -1.20
N TRP A 478 -31.56 -25.60 -2.30
CA TRP A 478 -31.99 -26.97 -2.58
C TRP A 478 -30.99 -28.00 -2.02
N GLY A 479 -31.35 -28.73 -0.95
CA GLY A 479 -30.69 -30.00 -0.62
C GLY A 479 -30.32 -30.39 0.82
N PHE A 480 -30.48 -29.58 1.88
CA PHE A 480 -30.22 -30.09 3.25
C PHE A 480 -31.15 -29.48 4.34
N PRO A 481 -31.76 -30.31 5.22
CA PRO A 481 -32.63 -29.84 6.29
C PRO A 481 -31.82 -29.31 7.48
N VAL A 482 -32.22 -28.14 8.00
CA VAL A 482 -31.73 -27.58 9.27
C VAL A 482 -32.66 -28.07 10.39
N LEU A 483 -32.09 -28.70 11.42
CA LEU A 483 -32.80 -29.19 12.61
C LEU A 483 -33.27 -28.03 13.51
N PRO A 484 -34.44 -28.14 14.17
CA PRO A 484 -34.94 -27.10 15.07
C PRO A 484 -34.19 -27.09 16.42
N CYS A 485 -33.77 -25.90 16.86
CA CYS A 485 -33.33 -25.68 18.24
C CYS A 485 -34.54 -25.81 19.18
N ALA A 486 -34.48 -26.79 20.08
CA ALA A 486 -35.44 -26.97 21.14
C ALA A 486 -35.35 -25.82 22.16
N HIS A 487 -36.46 -25.14 22.40
CA HIS A 487 -36.69 -24.40 23.64
C HIS A 487 -36.77 -25.41 24.80
N SER A 488 -35.80 -25.41 25.71
CA SER A 488 -36.01 -25.95 27.06
C SER A 488 -36.46 -24.81 27.96
N GLY A 489 -37.74 -24.79 28.28
CA GLY A 489 -38.23 -24.09 29.47
C GLY A 489 -37.93 -24.92 30.70
N ALA A 490 -37.24 -24.31 31.66
CA ALA A 490 -37.35 -24.52 33.11
C ALA A 490 -36.71 -23.31 33.79
#